data_AF-A0A9E3RZ83-F1
#
_entry.id   AF-A0A9E3RZ83-F1
#
_cell.length_a   1.000
_cell.length_b   1.000
_cell.length_c   1.000
_cell.angle_alpha   90.00
_cell.angle_beta   90.00
_cell.angle_gamma   90.00
#
_symmetry.space_group_name_H-M   'P 1'
#
loop_
_entity.id
_entity.type
_entity.pdbx_description
1 polymer ?
#
loop_
_entity_poly.entity_id
_entity_poly.type
_entity_poly.pdbx_seq_one_letter_code
_entity_poly.pdbx_strand_id
1 'polypeptide(L)'
;MNKINKFSIFLFIVATTMLFSSCKKDYIKSKATFWPDIKINGSSTVVITEGDESFTDPGAVVTVNGNPISFDTDNNVDYTTPGVYSITYSAANEDGITASQTRVVIVVPVSAVSIPDFTGDFTLTTPSRPSPVPTMEVSSLGSNVYYSSNIYGSNGSNTVLTFPAYFYTTNGTNVTFLSGPYVENNNFCDGGTATWNPVTKRLACTFTMGHAAPGTIFSRTWTHN
;
A
#
# COMPACT_ATOMS: atom_id res chain seq x y z
N MET A 1 9.39 90.09 1.85
CA MET A 1 8.71 89.29 0.79
C MET A 1 9.60 88.10 0.44
N ASN A 2 9.34 86.93 1.02
CA ASN A 2 10.11 85.71 0.71
C ASN A 2 9.72 85.22 -0.69
N LYS A 3 10.65 85.25 -1.65
CA LYS A 3 10.45 84.68 -2.99
C LYS A 3 10.37 83.17 -2.87
N ILE A 4 9.17 82.64 -3.01
CA ILE A 4 8.92 81.19 -3.06
C ILE A 4 9.66 80.61 -4.27
N ASN A 5 10.60 79.70 -4.03
CA ASN A 5 11.41 79.07 -5.07
C ASN A 5 10.56 78.07 -5.85
N LYS A 6 10.11 78.47 -7.05
CA LYS A 6 9.26 77.66 -7.93
C LYS A 6 9.88 76.31 -8.31
N PHE A 7 11.21 76.21 -8.32
CA PHE A 7 11.92 74.95 -8.56
C PHE A 7 11.77 73.97 -7.38
N SER A 8 11.79 74.51 -6.15
CA SER A 8 11.57 73.73 -4.93
C SER A 8 10.12 73.21 -4.82
N ILE A 9 9.14 74.03 -5.21
CA ILE A 9 7.72 73.60 -5.29
C ILE A 9 7.52 72.53 -6.35
N PHE A 10 8.11 72.69 -7.53
CA PHE A 10 8.00 71.71 -8.60
C PHE A 10 8.61 70.36 -8.19
N LEU A 11 9.77 70.37 -7.52
CA LEU A 11 10.40 69.17 -7.00
C LEU A 11 9.56 68.50 -5.90
N PHE A 12 8.90 69.29 -5.05
CA PHE A 12 7.98 68.78 -4.03
C PHE A 12 6.74 68.12 -4.65
N ILE A 13 6.16 68.72 -5.69
CA ILE A 13 4.99 68.16 -6.40
C ILE A 13 5.36 66.85 -7.12
N VAL A 14 6.51 66.81 -7.81
CA VAL A 14 6.99 65.59 -8.48
C VAL A 14 7.34 64.48 -7.48
N ALA A 15 7.95 64.82 -6.34
CA ALA A 15 8.20 63.86 -5.27
C ALA A 15 6.91 63.35 -4.62
N THR A 16 5.88 64.19 -4.51
CA THR A 16 4.58 63.80 -3.93
C THR A 16 3.76 62.91 -4.88
N THR A 17 3.86 63.11 -6.20
CA THR A 17 3.15 62.26 -7.18
C THR A 17 3.80 60.89 -7.36
N MET A 18 5.11 60.75 -7.11
CA MET A 18 5.80 59.45 -7.13
C MET A 18 5.49 58.54 -5.94
N LEU A 19 4.95 59.07 -4.84
CA LEU A 19 4.62 58.30 -3.62
C LEU A 19 3.33 57.48 -3.70
N PHE A 20 2.55 57.59 -4.79
CA PHE A 20 1.32 56.81 -4.98
C PHE A 20 1.48 55.63 -5.95
N SER A 21 2.70 55.14 -6.18
CA SER A 21 2.91 53.86 -6.87
C SER A 21 2.48 52.70 -5.96
N SER A 22 1.17 52.50 -5.88
CA SER A 22 0.56 51.30 -5.30
C SER A 22 0.94 50.12 -6.19
N CYS A 23 1.74 49.20 -5.66
CA CYS A 23 1.91 47.90 -6.29
C CYS A 23 0.52 47.27 -6.43
N LYS A 24 0.08 46.97 -7.66
CA LYS A 24 -1.12 46.15 -7.84
C LYS A 24 -0.82 44.83 -7.15
N LYS A 25 -1.63 44.46 -6.15
CA LYS A 25 -1.57 43.09 -5.61
C LYS A 25 -2.06 42.18 -6.74
N ASP A 26 -1.13 41.42 -7.32
CA ASP A 26 -1.47 40.38 -8.26
C ASP A 26 -2.18 39.27 -7.49
N TYR A 27 -3.50 39.35 -7.49
CA TYR A 27 -4.36 38.34 -6.89
C TYR A 27 -4.43 37.14 -7.84
N ILE A 28 -3.71 36.08 -7.50
CA ILE A 28 -3.88 34.80 -8.16
C ILE A 28 -5.07 34.10 -7.49
N LYS A 29 -6.16 33.91 -8.25
CA LYS A 29 -7.34 33.22 -7.77
C LYS A 29 -7.07 31.72 -7.72
N SER A 30 -7.07 31.12 -6.53
CA SER A 30 -7.07 29.67 -6.40
C SER A 30 -8.41 29.08 -6.86
N LYS A 31 -8.37 27.99 -7.64
CA LYS A 31 -9.54 27.19 -8.01
C LYS A 31 -9.60 25.97 -7.08
N ALA A 32 -10.78 25.66 -6.54
CA ALA A 32 -10.98 24.41 -5.82
C ALA A 32 -10.96 23.24 -6.82
N THR A 33 -10.32 22.15 -6.42
CA THR A 33 -10.24 20.92 -7.22
C THR A 33 -10.64 19.74 -6.33
N PHE A 34 -11.33 18.78 -6.92
CA PHE A 34 -11.87 17.61 -6.22
C PHE A 34 -11.17 16.37 -6.75
N TRP A 35 -10.61 15.57 -5.85
CA TRP A 35 -9.94 14.33 -6.23
C TRP A 35 -10.97 13.31 -6.73
N PRO A 36 -10.59 12.40 -7.64
CA PRO A 36 -11.40 11.23 -7.92
C PRO A 36 -11.57 10.37 -6.67
N ASP A 37 -12.82 10.11 -6.29
CA ASP A 37 -13.20 9.17 -5.25
C ASP A 37 -13.51 7.81 -5.90
N ILE A 38 -12.63 6.83 -5.67
CA ILE A 38 -12.71 5.49 -6.27
C ILE A 38 -13.19 4.50 -5.21
N LYS A 39 -14.37 3.93 -5.42
CA LYS A 39 -14.96 2.91 -4.56
C LYS A 39 -14.99 1.56 -5.26
N ILE A 40 -14.19 0.61 -4.78
CA ILE A 40 -14.19 -0.77 -5.27
C ILE A 40 -15.54 -1.44 -4.92
N ASN A 41 -16.15 -2.13 -5.88
CA ASN A 41 -17.35 -2.92 -5.64
C ASN A 41 -16.98 -4.28 -5.02
N GLY A 42 -17.70 -4.72 -3.99
CA GLY A 42 -17.39 -5.98 -3.30
C GLY A 42 -16.08 -5.93 -2.50
N SER A 43 -15.44 -7.08 -2.29
CA SER A 43 -14.27 -7.20 -1.41
C SER A 43 -12.98 -6.73 -2.07
N SER A 44 -12.21 -5.87 -1.41
CA SER A 44 -10.88 -5.44 -1.90
C SER A 44 -9.85 -6.59 -1.95
N THR A 45 -10.07 -7.68 -1.22
CA THR A 45 -9.26 -8.91 -1.30
C THR A 45 -10.15 -10.09 -1.68
N VAL A 46 -9.77 -10.82 -2.72
CA VAL A 46 -10.48 -12.00 -3.21
C VAL A 46 -9.51 -13.17 -3.26
N VAL A 47 -9.95 -14.34 -2.79
CA VAL A 47 -9.21 -15.60 -2.91
C VAL A 47 -9.92 -16.47 -3.95
N ILE A 48 -9.20 -16.92 -4.96
CA ILE A 48 -9.68 -17.83 -5.99
C ILE A 48 -8.79 -19.07 -6.07
N THR A 49 -9.35 -20.18 -6.51
CA THR A 49 -8.57 -21.41 -6.69
C THR A 49 -7.92 -21.40 -8.07
N GLU A 50 -6.72 -21.95 -8.18
CA GLU A 50 -6.01 -22.17 -9.43
C GLU A 50 -6.92 -22.84 -10.47
N GLY A 51 -7.00 -22.23 -11.65
CA GLY A 51 -7.86 -22.67 -12.75
C GLY A 51 -9.32 -22.22 -12.66
N ASP A 52 -9.70 -21.40 -11.67
CA ASP A 52 -11.07 -20.89 -11.56
C ASP A 52 -11.35 -19.77 -12.57
N GLU A 53 -11.80 -20.16 -13.76
CA GLU A 53 -12.22 -19.26 -14.83
C GLU A 53 -13.54 -18.52 -14.53
N SER A 54 -14.23 -18.83 -13.43
CA SER A 54 -15.51 -18.18 -13.10
C SER A 54 -15.34 -16.80 -12.45
N PHE A 55 -14.13 -16.45 -12.01
CA PHE A 55 -13.86 -15.15 -11.39
C PHE A 55 -14.13 -14.01 -12.38
N THR A 56 -15.07 -13.14 -12.01
CA THR A 56 -15.39 -11.91 -12.73
C THR A 56 -15.20 -10.73 -11.78
N ASP A 57 -14.40 -9.75 -12.19
CA ASP A 57 -14.16 -8.55 -11.38
C ASP A 57 -15.46 -7.70 -11.25
N PRO A 58 -15.95 -7.42 -10.02
CA PRO A 58 -17.10 -6.54 -9.81
C PRO A 58 -16.88 -5.07 -10.20
N GLY A 59 -15.64 -4.70 -10.53
CA GLY A 59 -15.25 -3.35 -10.93
C GLY A 59 -15.26 -2.35 -9.77
N ALA A 60 -15.33 -1.07 -10.14
CA ALA A 60 -15.38 0.05 -9.22
C ALA A 60 -16.39 1.12 -9.69
N VAL A 61 -16.72 2.05 -8.81
CA VAL A 61 -17.43 3.29 -9.12
C VAL A 61 -16.51 4.45 -8.81
N VAL A 62 -16.39 5.40 -9.75
CA VAL A 62 -15.54 6.58 -9.59
C VAL A 62 -16.37 7.85 -9.71
N THR A 63 -16.22 8.76 -8.75
CA THR A 63 -16.88 10.07 -8.79
C THR A 63 -15.93 11.21 -8.53
N VAL A 64 -16.24 12.40 -9.04
CA VAL A 64 -15.59 13.66 -8.70
C VAL A 64 -16.66 14.63 -8.25
N ASN A 65 -16.58 15.09 -6.99
CA ASN A 65 -17.61 15.93 -6.38
C ASN A 65 -19.03 15.34 -6.52
N GLY A 66 -19.16 14.03 -6.35
CA GLY A 66 -20.42 13.28 -6.45
C GLY A 66 -20.90 12.98 -7.88
N ASN A 67 -20.22 13.46 -8.92
CA ASN A 67 -20.57 13.16 -10.31
C ASN A 67 -19.74 11.97 -10.83
N PRO A 68 -20.35 10.97 -11.48
CA PRO A 68 -19.61 9.84 -12.03
C PRO A 68 -18.68 10.28 -13.17
N ILE A 69 -17.49 9.68 -13.23
CA ILE A 69 -16.52 9.88 -14.32
C ILE A 69 -16.07 8.53 -14.88
N SER A 70 -15.49 8.54 -16.08
CA SER A 70 -14.80 7.37 -16.62
C SER A 70 -13.51 7.10 -15.85
N PHE A 71 -13.09 5.84 -15.85
CA PHE A 71 -11.86 5.38 -15.23
C PHE A 71 -11.28 4.23 -16.04
N ASP A 72 -9.99 3.98 -15.85
CA ASP A 72 -9.26 2.88 -16.45
C ASP A 72 -9.15 1.72 -15.45
N THR A 73 -9.13 0.50 -15.98
CA THR A 73 -8.90 -0.73 -15.22
C THR A 73 -7.73 -1.47 -15.83
N ASP A 74 -6.67 -1.66 -15.05
CA ASP A 74 -5.56 -2.56 -15.36
C ASP A 74 -5.76 -3.87 -14.61
N ASN A 75 -5.94 -4.98 -15.34
CA ASN A 75 -6.19 -6.30 -14.78
C ASN A 75 -5.14 -7.29 -15.31
N ASN A 76 -4.25 -7.71 -14.42
CA ASN A 76 -3.13 -8.62 -14.72
C ASN A 76 -3.29 -10.01 -14.09
N VAL A 77 -4.50 -10.38 -13.68
CA VAL A 77 -4.75 -11.62 -12.95
C VAL A 77 -4.53 -12.83 -13.85
N ASP A 78 -3.53 -13.65 -13.48
CA ASP A 78 -3.35 -15.00 -14.03
C ASP A 78 -3.94 -16.01 -13.04
N TYR A 79 -5.11 -16.54 -13.36
CA TYR A 79 -5.80 -17.53 -12.53
C TYR A 79 -5.17 -18.93 -12.61
N THR A 80 -4.20 -19.16 -13.50
CA THR A 80 -3.59 -20.48 -13.72
C THR A 80 -2.35 -20.71 -12.89
N THR A 81 -1.79 -19.66 -12.27
CA THR A 81 -0.57 -19.76 -11.49
C THR A 81 -0.84 -19.28 -10.06
N PRO A 82 -0.52 -20.07 -9.02
CA PRO A 82 -0.60 -19.59 -7.65
C PRO A 82 0.27 -18.36 -7.42
N GLY A 83 -0.32 -17.33 -6.85
CA GLY A 83 0.34 -16.04 -6.69
C GLY A 83 -0.61 -14.96 -6.18
N VAL A 84 -0.05 -13.77 -6.00
CA VAL A 84 -0.81 -12.57 -5.65
C VAL A 84 -0.83 -11.62 -6.84
N TYR A 85 -2.01 -11.26 -7.29
CA TYR A 85 -2.25 -10.41 -8.44
C TYR A 85 -3.03 -9.16 -8.04
N SER A 86 -3.02 -8.16 -8.91
CA SER A 86 -3.68 -6.88 -8.66
C SER A 86 -4.58 -6.46 -9.82
N ILE A 87 -5.73 -5.90 -9.48
CA ILE A 87 -6.56 -5.13 -10.42
C ILE A 87 -6.52 -3.69 -9.94
N THR A 88 -6.02 -2.78 -10.76
CA THR A 88 -5.87 -1.37 -10.42
C THR A 88 -6.87 -0.53 -11.20
N TYR A 89 -7.68 0.23 -10.48
CA TYR A 89 -8.59 1.23 -11.05
C TYR A 89 -7.95 2.60 -10.90
N SER A 90 -7.88 3.37 -11.99
CA SER A 90 -7.30 4.71 -11.98
C SER A 90 -8.17 5.70 -12.73
N ALA A 91 -8.23 6.94 -12.24
CA ALA A 91 -8.92 8.02 -12.93
C ALA A 91 -8.20 9.35 -12.71
N ALA A 92 -8.44 10.29 -13.62
CA ALA A 92 -8.00 11.67 -13.49
C ALA A 92 -9.20 12.62 -13.52
N ASN A 93 -9.18 13.66 -12.69
CA ASN A 93 -10.17 14.74 -12.80
C ASN A 93 -9.81 15.70 -13.95
N GLU A 94 -10.69 16.68 -14.22
CA GLU A 94 -10.50 17.69 -15.27
C GLU A 94 -9.24 18.54 -15.11
N ASP A 95 -8.70 18.64 -13.89
CA ASP A 95 -7.49 19.40 -13.59
C ASP A 95 -6.22 18.51 -13.67
N GLY A 96 -6.34 17.25 -14.08
CA GLY A 96 -5.23 16.29 -14.22
C GLY A 96 -4.79 15.61 -12.93
N ILE A 97 -5.56 15.74 -11.84
CA ILE A 97 -5.27 15.07 -10.57
C ILE A 97 -5.72 13.62 -10.64
N THR A 98 -4.79 12.72 -10.44
CA THR A 98 -5.00 11.27 -10.52
C THR A 98 -5.26 10.65 -9.16
N ALA A 99 -6.12 9.64 -9.11
CA ALA A 99 -6.23 8.70 -7.99
C ALA A 99 -6.27 7.26 -8.50
N SER A 100 -5.92 6.31 -7.64
CA SER A 100 -5.99 4.88 -7.94
C SER A 100 -6.39 4.07 -6.72
N GLN A 101 -7.09 2.96 -6.92
CA GLN A 101 -7.37 1.94 -5.90
C GLN A 101 -7.14 0.55 -6.47
N THR A 102 -6.77 -0.40 -5.61
CA THR A 102 -6.38 -1.75 -6.04
C THR A 102 -7.21 -2.82 -5.36
N ARG A 103 -7.69 -3.79 -6.14
CA ARG A 103 -8.19 -5.09 -5.65
C ARG A 103 -7.06 -6.11 -5.70
N VAL A 104 -6.94 -6.91 -4.66
CA VAL A 104 -6.04 -8.05 -4.54
C VAL A 104 -6.77 -9.30 -4.98
N VAL A 105 -6.16 -10.07 -5.86
CA VAL A 105 -6.63 -11.40 -6.21
C VAL A 105 -5.54 -12.41 -5.85
N ILE A 106 -5.86 -13.29 -4.93
CA ILE A 106 -4.95 -14.32 -4.44
C ILE A 106 -5.36 -15.64 -5.09
N VAL A 107 -4.45 -16.21 -5.88
CA VAL A 107 -4.63 -17.50 -6.54
C VAL A 107 -3.92 -18.56 -5.71
N VAL A 108 -4.64 -19.59 -5.29
CA VAL A 108 -4.13 -20.67 -4.44
C VAL A 108 -4.29 -22.03 -5.13
N PRO A 109 -3.37 -22.99 -4.99
CA PRO A 109 -3.54 -24.29 -5.64
C PRO A 109 -4.71 -25.08 -5.08
N VAL A 110 -5.31 -25.92 -5.93
CA VAL A 110 -6.38 -26.87 -5.55
C VAL A 110 -6.00 -27.80 -4.40
N SER A 111 -4.70 -28.04 -4.21
CA SER A 111 -4.16 -28.90 -3.16
C SER A 111 -3.96 -28.19 -1.82
N ALA A 112 -4.37 -26.93 -1.67
CA ALA A 112 -4.21 -26.21 -0.42
C ALA A 112 -5.09 -26.80 0.69
N VAL A 113 -4.51 -26.96 1.88
CA VAL A 113 -5.16 -27.56 3.06
C VAL A 113 -5.02 -26.63 4.26
N SER A 114 -5.92 -26.78 5.24
CA SER A 114 -5.88 -25.97 6.45
C SER A 114 -4.74 -26.38 7.38
N ILE A 115 -4.22 -25.41 8.14
CA ILE A 115 -3.29 -25.61 9.25
C ILE A 115 -4.10 -25.46 10.56
N PRO A 116 -4.19 -26.51 11.40
CA PRO A 116 -4.82 -26.41 12.70
C PRO A 116 -4.08 -25.44 13.64
N ASP A 117 -4.85 -24.66 14.41
CA ASP A 117 -4.36 -23.73 15.44
C ASP A 117 -3.25 -22.77 14.97
N PHE A 118 -3.39 -22.24 13.76
CA PHE A 118 -2.36 -21.43 13.11
C PHE A 118 -2.61 -19.92 13.13
N THR A 119 -3.86 -19.50 13.30
CA THR A 119 -4.24 -18.08 13.33
C THR A 119 -4.04 -17.46 14.70
N GLY A 120 -3.80 -16.15 14.75
CA GLY A 120 -3.62 -15.39 15.97
C GLY A 120 -2.30 -14.65 16.01
N ASP A 121 -1.88 -14.29 17.22
CA ASP A 121 -0.70 -13.46 17.44
C ASP A 121 0.58 -14.27 17.54
N PHE A 122 1.62 -13.76 16.92
CA PHE A 122 2.95 -14.31 16.95
C PHE A 122 3.94 -13.25 17.42
N THR A 123 4.99 -13.69 18.13
CA THR A 123 6.11 -12.86 18.54
C THR A 123 7.41 -13.37 17.94
N LEU A 124 8.30 -12.45 17.58
CA LEU A 124 9.61 -12.82 17.03
C LEU A 124 10.45 -13.54 18.09
N THR A 125 10.97 -14.71 17.74
CA THR A 125 11.81 -15.53 18.62
C THR A 125 13.21 -14.91 18.72
N THR A 126 13.74 -14.85 19.95
CA THR A 126 14.96 -14.17 20.43
C THR A 126 16.26 -14.31 19.59
N PRO A 127 17.27 -13.40 19.76
CA PRO A 127 17.35 -12.31 20.74
C PRO A 127 16.83 -10.99 20.18
N SER A 128 15.68 -10.60 20.71
CA SER A 128 14.82 -9.51 20.27
C SER A 128 15.45 -8.14 20.54
N ARG A 129 16.07 -7.55 19.51
CA ARG A 129 16.23 -6.10 19.38
C ARG A 129 15.61 -5.75 18.03
N PRO A 130 14.57 -4.89 17.95
CA PRO A 130 14.09 -3.85 18.88
C PRO A 130 13.30 -4.32 20.10
N SER A 131 13.14 -3.38 21.04
CA SER A 131 12.00 -3.30 21.97
C SER A 131 11.05 -2.20 21.47
N PRO A 132 9.73 -2.42 21.37
CA PRO A 132 9.03 -3.67 21.70
C PRO A 132 9.36 -4.82 20.74
N VAL A 133 9.19 -6.05 21.21
CA VAL A 133 9.39 -7.25 20.38
C VAL A 133 8.43 -7.16 19.18
N PRO A 134 8.92 -7.33 17.94
CA PRO A 134 8.05 -7.33 16.78
C PRO A 134 6.96 -8.40 16.91
N THR A 135 5.74 -8.02 16.55
CA THR A 135 4.58 -8.90 16.49
C THR A 135 4.18 -9.15 15.04
N MET A 136 3.50 -10.27 14.84
CA MET A 136 2.89 -10.67 13.58
C MET A 136 1.50 -11.22 13.90
N GLU A 137 0.49 -10.72 13.21
CA GLU A 137 -0.87 -11.27 13.28
C GLU A 137 -1.08 -12.16 12.06
N VAL A 138 -1.59 -13.36 12.29
CA VAL A 138 -1.99 -14.28 11.22
C VAL A 138 -3.51 -14.45 11.23
N SER A 139 -4.14 -14.16 10.09
CA SER A 139 -5.58 -14.35 9.89
C SER A 139 -5.85 -15.30 8.72
N SER A 140 -7.01 -15.97 8.77
CA SER A 140 -7.50 -16.78 7.65
C SER A 140 -8.30 -15.91 6.69
N LEU A 141 -8.07 -16.07 5.38
CA LEU A 141 -8.85 -15.44 4.33
C LEU A 141 -9.91 -16.38 3.74
N GLY A 142 -10.06 -17.58 4.30
CA GLY A 142 -10.83 -18.67 3.69
C GLY A 142 -10.03 -19.43 2.65
N SER A 143 -10.62 -20.49 2.09
CA SER A 143 -10.00 -21.33 1.05
C SER A 143 -8.57 -21.79 1.36
N ASN A 144 -8.26 -22.04 2.65
CA ASN A 144 -6.95 -22.47 3.13
C ASN A 144 -5.80 -21.48 2.84
N VAL A 145 -6.12 -20.20 2.66
CA VAL A 145 -5.18 -19.10 2.52
C VAL A 145 -5.14 -18.28 3.80
N TYR A 146 -3.94 -17.83 4.14
CA TYR A 146 -3.68 -17.04 5.32
C TYR A 146 -2.95 -15.75 4.95
N TYR A 147 -3.21 -14.71 5.74
CA TYR A 147 -2.50 -13.43 5.70
C TYR A 147 -1.65 -13.30 6.95
N SER A 148 -0.43 -12.79 6.79
CA SER A 148 0.41 -12.29 7.87
C SER A 148 0.61 -10.80 7.71
N SER A 149 0.50 -10.05 8.81
CA SER A 149 0.81 -8.62 8.84
C SER A 149 2.32 -8.32 8.79
N ASN A 150 3.17 -9.27 9.20
CA ASN A 150 4.61 -9.04 9.27
C ASN A 150 5.44 -10.33 9.35
N ILE A 151 6.00 -10.81 8.24
CA ILE A 151 6.91 -11.96 8.26
C ILE A 151 8.36 -11.60 8.61
N TYR A 152 8.72 -10.31 8.58
CA TYR A 152 10.10 -9.83 8.72
C TYR A 152 10.49 -9.44 10.15
N GLY A 153 9.63 -8.70 10.85
CA GLY A 153 9.90 -8.21 12.20
C GLY A 153 10.86 -7.02 12.21
N SER A 154 12.18 -7.28 12.27
CA SER A 154 13.18 -6.21 12.30
C SER A 154 14.51 -6.59 11.62
N ASN A 155 15.28 -5.56 11.27
CA ASN A 155 16.63 -5.61 10.74
C ASN A 155 17.72 -5.57 11.84
N GLY A 156 17.39 -5.94 13.09
CA GLY A 156 18.33 -5.89 14.23
C GLY A 156 18.66 -4.49 14.76
N SER A 157 18.14 -3.43 14.12
CA SER A 157 18.09 -2.06 14.64
C SER A 157 16.84 -1.87 15.51
N ASN A 158 16.65 -0.69 16.13
CA ASN A 158 15.41 -0.37 16.83
C ASN A 158 14.22 -0.07 15.88
N THR A 159 14.42 -0.20 14.56
CA THR A 159 13.39 -0.01 13.55
C THR A 159 12.63 -1.31 13.32
N VAL A 160 11.31 -1.27 13.50
CA VAL A 160 10.40 -2.32 13.06
C VAL A 160 10.10 -2.08 11.59
N LEU A 161 10.22 -3.12 10.77
CA LEU A 161 9.75 -3.09 9.39
C LEU A 161 8.64 -4.12 9.25
N THR A 162 7.52 -3.70 8.69
CA THR A 162 6.36 -4.54 8.44
C THR A 162 6.41 -5.04 7.01
N PHE A 163 6.40 -6.36 6.85
CA PHE A 163 6.36 -7.02 5.56
C PHE A 163 5.20 -8.00 5.55
N PRO A 164 4.02 -7.62 5.02
CA PRO A 164 2.90 -8.53 4.92
C PRO A 164 3.19 -9.64 3.92
N ALA A 165 2.52 -10.78 4.11
CA ALA A 165 2.61 -11.90 3.19
C ALA A 165 1.33 -12.72 3.18
N TYR A 166 1.04 -13.32 2.03
CA TYR A 166 0.04 -14.36 1.90
C TYR A 166 0.72 -15.71 1.76
N PHE A 167 0.08 -16.75 2.28
CA PHE A 167 0.65 -18.09 2.21
C PHE A 167 -0.41 -19.18 2.34
N TYR A 168 -0.02 -20.37 1.92
CA TYR A 168 -0.82 -21.60 1.98
C TYR A 168 0.08 -22.78 2.37
N THR A 169 -0.53 -23.95 2.59
CA THR A 169 0.19 -25.22 2.72
C THR A 169 -0.55 -26.31 1.93
N THR A 170 0.17 -27.37 1.55
CA THR A 170 -0.43 -28.58 0.96
C THR A 170 -0.35 -29.78 1.90
N ASN A 171 0.30 -29.65 3.05
CA ASN A 171 0.54 -30.75 3.98
C ASN A 171 0.36 -30.39 5.47
N GLY A 172 -0.06 -29.16 5.78
CA GLY A 172 -0.31 -28.71 7.16
C GLY A 172 0.95 -28.28 7.93
N THR A 173 2.15 -28.42 7.35
CA THR A 173 3.43 -28.20 8.05
C THR A 173 4.37 -27.29 7.26
N ASN A 174 4.57 -27.58 5.97
CA ASN A 174 5.37 -26.76 5.07
C ASN A 174 4.47 -25.71 4.44
N VAL A 175 4.75 -24.46 4.75
CA VAL A 175 4.05 -23.27 4.30
C VAL A 175 4.81 -22.69 3.10
N THR A 176 4.08 -22.25 2.09
CA THR A 176 4.62 -21.54 0.92
C THR A 176 4.14 -20.11 0.95
N PHE A 177 5.07 -19.15 0.95
CA PHE A 177 4.73 -17.74 0.76
C PHE A 177 4.44 -17.48 -0.71
N LEU A 178 3.29 -16.88 -0.99
CA LEU A 178 2.92 -16.49 -2.34
C LEU A 178 3.75 -15.28 -2.77
N SER A 179 4.28 -15.35 -3.99
CA SER A 179 4.89 -14.22 -4.66
C SER A 179 3.81 -13.34 -5.27
N GLY A 180 4.03 -12.04 -5.23
CA GLY A 180 3.25 -11.11 -6.03
C GLY A 180 3.29 -9.69 -5.48
N PRO A 181 3.08 -8.68 -6.33
CA PRO A 181 3.11 -7.29 -5.90
C PRO A 181 1.86 -7.00 -5.09
N TYR A 182 1.92 -7.22 -3.76
CA TYR A 182 0.87 -6.76 -2.87
C TYR A 182 1.33 -5.76 -1.80
N VAL A 183 0.43 -4.84 -1.47
CA VAL A 183 0.65 -3.41 -1.44
C VAL A 183 0.61 -2.85 -0.01
N GLU A 184 1.65 -2.10 0.35
CA GLU A 184 1.65 -0.72 0.88
C GLU A 184 3.13 -0.32 0.92
N ASN A 185 3.51 0.82 0.35
CA ASN A 185 4.91 1.27 0.29
C ASN A 185 5.89 0.32 -0.44
N ASN A 186 5.40 -0.53 -1.36
CA ASN A 186 6.20 -1.44 -2.19
C ASN A 186 6.93 -2.58 -1.44
N ASN A 187 6.48 -2.90 -0.22
CA ASN A 187 7.12 -3.90 0.64
C ASN A 187 6.37 -5.24 0.62
N PHE A 188 6.65 -6.08 -0.38
CA PHE A 188 5.99 -7.38 -0.55
C PHE A 188 6.95 -8.56 -0.43
N CYS A 189 6.39 -9.69 0.04
CA CYS A 189 7.03 -10.99 -0.05
C CYS A 189 7.09 -11.44 -1.51
N ASP A 190 8.28 -11.81 -1.96
CA ASP A 190 8.51 -12.31 -3.31
C ASP A 190 8.80 -13.82 -3.28
N GLY A 191 7.94 -14.54 -2.58
CA GLY A 191 8.06 -15.97 -2.37
C GLY A 191 8.92 -16.38 -1.17
N GLY A 192 8.92 -17.67 -0.90
CA GLY A 192 9.62 -18.28 0.22
C GLY A 192 8.88 -19.47 0.80
N THR A 193 9.43 -20.03 1.86
CA THR A 193 8.85 -21.15 2.59
C THR A 193 8.89 -20.92 4.10
N ALA A 194 8.03 -21.61 4.82
CA ALA A 194 8.15 -21.73 6.26
C ALA A 194 7.81 -23.13 6.73
N THR A 195 8.26 -23.49 7.93
CA THR A 195 7.89 -24.75 8.57
C THR A 195 7.17 -24.46 9.88
N TRP A 196 5.92 -24.88 9.98
CA TRP A 196 5.10 -24.84 11.18
C TRP A 196 5.35 -26.06 12.05
N ASN A 197 5.75 -25.86 13.29
CA ASN A 197 5.81 -26.90 14.30
C ASN A 197 4.61 -26.73 15.26
N PRO A 198 3.58 -27.59 15.18
CA PRO A 198 2.38 -27.46 16.01
C PRO A 198 2.65 -27.78 17.49
N VAL A 199 3.73 -28.49 17.82
CA VAL A 199 4.11 -28.85 19.19
C VAL A 199 4.79 -27.67 19.88
N THR A 200 5.79 -27.07 19.24
CA THR A 200 6.51 -25.93 19.81
C THR A 200 5.85 -24.60 19.51
N LYS A 201 4.76 -24.60 18.72
CA LYS A 201 4.05 -23.40 18.26
C LYS A 201 4.99 -22.41 17.57
N ARG A 202 5.91 -22.93 16.74
CA ARG A 202 6.92 -22.12 16.04
C ARG A 202 6.78 -22.20 14.54
N LEU A 203 6.86 -21.05 13.90
CA LEU A 203 6.92 -20.89 12.45
C LEU A 203 8.31 -20.40 12.07
N ALA A 204 9.10 -21.26 11.41
CA ALA A 204 10.42 -20.91 10.90
C ALA A 204 10.31 -20.48 9.44
N CYS A 205 10.39 -19.18 9.17
CA CYS A 205 10.23 -18.57 7.86
C CYS A 205 11.59 -18.37 7.16
N THR A 206 11.62 -18.62 5.86
CA THR A 206 12.69 -18.25 4.93
C THR A 206 12.07 -17.63 3.68
N PHE A 207 12.35 -16.37 3.38
CA PHE A 207 11.64 -15.63 2.34
C PHE A 207 12.52 -14.61 1.64
N THR A 208 12.07 -14.18 0.46
CA THR A 208 12.68 -13.14 -0.36
C THR A 208 11.80 -11.89 -0.36
N MET A 209 12.44 -10.74 -0.57
CA MET A 209 11.76 -9.45 -0.62
C MET A 209 11.90 -8.88 -2.02
N GLY A 210 10.80 -8.53 -2.66
CA GLY A 210 10.83 -8.13 -4.07
C GLY A 210 11.53 -6.79 -4.31
N HIS A 211 11.17 -5.75 -3.54
CA HIS A 211 11.63 -4.38 -3.81
C HIS A 211 12.73 -3.88 -2.87
N ALA A 212 12.57 -4.07 -1.55
CA ALA A 212 13.48 -3.46 -0.56
C ALA A 212 14.87 -4.12 -0.52
N ALA A 213 14.96 -5.39 -0.92
CA ALA A 213 16.22 -6.15 -1.00
C ALA A 213 16.09 -7.30 -2.02
N PRO A 214 15.97 -7.00 -3.33
CA PRO A 214 15.71 -8.01 -4.35
C PRO A 214 16.73 -9.15 -4.29
N GLY A 215 16.25 -10.39 -4.29
CA GLY A 215 17.09 -11.60 -4.28
C GLY A 215 17.79 -11.92 -2.95
N THR A 216 17.59 -11.11 -1.90
CA THR A 216 18.12 -11.41 -0.56
C THR A 216 17.19 -12.34 0.20
N ILE A 217 17.75 -13.42 0.75
CA ILE A 217 17.01 -14.39 1.57
C ILE A 217 17.10 -13.98 3.04
N PHE A 218 15.96 -13.93 3.71
CA PHE A 218 15.85 -13.66 5.14
C PHE A 218 15.29 -14.87 5.87
N SER A 219 15.78 -15.11 7.09
CA SER A 219 15.23 -16.14 7.98
C SER A 219 14.75 -15.53 9.29
N ARG A 220 13.53 -15.89 9.71
CA ARG A 220 12.90 -15.41 10.94
C ARG A 220 12.11 -16.53 11.57
N THR A 221 12.16 -16.65 12.89
CA THR A 221 11.35 -17.64 13.63
C THR A 221 10.35 -16.91 14.49
N TRP A 222 9.08 -17.23 14.32
CA TRP A 222 7.97 -16.66 15.06
C TRP A 222 7.41 -17.71 16.01
N THR A 223 7.03 -17.29 17.22
CA THR A 223 6.36 -18.14 18.22
C THR A 223 4.91 -17.67 18.36
N HIS A 224 3.96 -18.58 18.14
CA HIS A 224 2.52 -18.35 18.31
C HIS A 224 2.16 -18.35 19.79
N ASN A 225 1.39 -17.35 20.22
CA ASN A 225 1.03 -17.13 21.63
C ASN A 225 -0.33 -17.73 21.98
#